data_AF-A0A7L4YC84-F1
#
_entry.id   AF-A0A7L4YC84-F1
#
_cell.length_a   1.000
_cell.length_b   1.000
_cell.length_c   1.000
_cell.angle_alpha   90.00
_cell.angle_beta   90.00
_cell.angle_gamma   90.00
#
_symmetry.space_group_name_H-M   'P 1'
#
loop_
_entity.id
_entity.type
_entity.pdbx_description
1 polymer ?
#
loop_
_entity_poly.entity_id
_entity_poly.type
_entity_poly.pdbx_seq_one_letter_code
_entity_poly.pdbx_strand_id
1 'polypeptide(L)'
;LRTRLVVDATGHALRFVQTSPGYSPGFQAAYGIEAVVDAHPFPTDEMLLMDFRDDHMRGSPEEVAASAAAPTFLYVFPTDRRRVFLEETSIIAPEAMPFGELRERLYKRLAHLGVTVTEVVEEEYSLIPLGGSVPLLGQRVVGFGGAACLVHPATGYMVARTLSLAESLAGEIAAALRAPAAGGGGPDRGPASPPPSSSGSSS
;
A
#
# COMPACT_ATOMS: atom_id res chain seq x y z
N LEU A 1 -5.77 27.29 -13.35
CA LEU A 1 -4.72 26.73 -14.23
C LEU A 1 -5.37 26.25 -15.53
N ARG A 2 -4.83 26.53 -16.72
CA ARG A 2 -5.31 25.96 -18.00
C ARG A 2 -4.27 24.96 -18.49
N THR A 3 -4.65 23.70 -18.69
CA THR A 3 -3.78 22.62 -19.17
C THR A 3 -4.55 21.66 -20.09
N ARG A 4 -3.82 20.89 -20.91
CA ARG A 4 -4.38 19.83 -21.77
C ARG A 4 -4.49 18.48 -21.06
N LEU A 5 -3.63 18.24 -20.06
CA LEU A 5 -3.53 17.00 -19.30
C LEU A 5 -3.08 17.32 -17.87
N VAL A 6 -3.52 16.53 -16.90
CA VAL A 6 -3.02 16.52 -15.52
C VAL A 6 -2.50 15.13 -15.20
N VAL A 7 -1.33 15.03 -14.57
CA VAL A 7 -0.83 13.78 -13.99
C VAL A 7 -1.07 13.82 -12.49
N ASP A 8 -1.88 12.90 -11.99
CA ASP A 8 -2.14 12.74 -10.55
C ASP A 8 -1.10 11.77 -9.97
N ALA A 9 -0.12 12.32 -9.25
CA ALA A 9 0.91 11.56 -8.53
C ALA A 9 0.72 11.66 -7.00
N THR A 10 -0.51 11.89 -6.52
CA THR A 10 -0.81 12.11 -5.09
C THR A 10 -0.87 10.82 -4.26
N GLY A 11 -0.48 9.69 -4.84
CA GLY A 11 -0.52 8.39 -4.18
C GLY A 11 -1.95 7.97 -3.85
N HIS A 12 -2.17 7.47 -2.63
CA HIS A 12 -3.49 6.97 -2.19
C HIS A 12 -4.51 8.08 -1.90
N ALA A 13 -4.13 9.36 -1.97
CA ALA A 13 -5.04 10.46 -1.77
C ALA A 13 -6.07 10.64 -2.90
N LEU A 14 -5.81 10.05 -4.09
CA LEU A 14 -6.70 10.04 -5.27
C LEU A 14 -7.38 11.40 -5.52
N ARG A 15 -6.62 12.49 -5.44
CA ARG A 15 -7.19 13.85 -5.37
C ARG A 15 -7.88 14.30 -6.66
N PHE A 16 -7.44 13.78 -7.80
CA PHE A 16 -7.89 14.26 -9.11
C PHE A 16 -8.36 13.14 -10.02
N VAL A 17 -7.85 11.93 -9.85
CA VAL A 17 -8.23 10.76 -10.66
C VAL A 17 -9.63 10.25 -10.27
N GLN A 18 -10.49 10.07 -11.27
CA GLN A 18 -11.76 9.39 -11.09
C GLN A 18 -11.56 7.88 -11.22
N THR A 19 -12.17 7.10 -10.33
CA THR A 19 -12.05 5.64 -10.30
C THR A 19 -13.40 4.96 -10.44
N SER A 20 -13.42 3.72 -10.94
CA SER A 20 -14.66 2.93 -10.97
C SER A 20 -15.21 2.71 -9.55
N PRO A 21 -16.54 2.83 -9.32
CA PRO A 21 -17.14 2.45 -8.04
C PRO A 21 -16.99 0.94 -7.78
N GLY A 22 -16.96 0.54 -6.51
CA GLY A 22 -17.26 -0.85 -6.12
C GLY A 22 -16.09 -1.73 -5.67
N TYR A 23 -14.89 -1.19 -5.48
CA TYR A 23 -13.78 -1.94 -4.86
C TYR A 23 -13.27 -1.22 -3.61
N SER A 24 -13.48 -1.82 -2.45
CA SER A 24 -12.83 -1.38 -1.21
C SER A 24 -11.43 -1.98 -1.14
N PRO A 25 -10.39 -1.17 -0.88
CA PRO A 25 -9.05 -1.70 -0.67
C PRO A 25 -9.02 -2.53 0.62
N GLY A 26 -8.09 -3.49 0.68
CA GLY A 26 -7.65 -3.99 1.98
C GLY A 26 -6.66 -3.00 2.58
N PHE A 27 -6.44 -3.08 3.88
CA PHE A 27 -5.53 -2.22 4.60
C PHE A 27 -4.43 -3.06 5.25
N GLN A 28 -3.21 -2.58 5.08
CA GLN A 28 -2.06 -2.97 5.86
C GLN A 28 -1.68 -1.78 6.73
N ALA A 29 -1.44 -2.02 8.01
CA ALA A 29 -0.99 -1.00 8.95
C ALA A 29 0.39 -1.37 9.47
N ALA A 30 1.23 -0.36 9.68
CA ALA A 30 2.55 -0.51 10.27
C ALA A 30 2.78 0.52 11.36
N TYR A 31 3.41 0.08 12.44
CA TYR A 31 3.93 0.95 13.50
C TYR A 31 5.45 0.78 13.56
N GLY A 32 6.15 1.87 13.30
CA GLY A 32 7.60 1.94 13.26
C GLY A 32 8.16 2.84 14.35
N ILE A 33 9.38 2.53 14.78
CA ILE A 33 10.19 3.44 15.60
C ILE A 33 11.60 3.51 15.03
N GLU A 34 12.15 4.73 14.96
CA GLU A 34 13.60 4.91 14.97
C GLU A 34 14.02 5.03 16.43
N ALA A 35 14.92 4.17 16.89
CA ALA A 35 15.25 4.08 18.30
C ALA A 35 16.75 3.92 18.56
N VAL A 36 17.18 4.42 19.72
CA VAL A 36 18.44 4.03 20.35
C VAL A 36 18.15 2.92 21.35
N VAL A 37 18.83 1.79 21.19
CA VAL A 37 18.74 0.60 22.05
C VAL A 37 20.03 0.39 22.84
N ASP A 38 19.98 -0.50 23.83
CA ASP A 38 21.17 -0.98 24.53
C ASP A 38 22.08 -1.79 23.59
N ALA A 39 21.52 -2.78 22.92
CA ALA A 39 22.11 -3.58 21.86
C ALA A 39 20.99 -4.26 21.04
N HIS A 40 21.31 -4.73 19.83
CA HIS A 40 20.41 -5.58 19.05
C HIS A 40 21.15 -6.73 18.37
N PRO A 41 20.46 -7.84 18.07
CA PRO A 41 21.08 -9.01 17.44
C PRO A 41 21.29 -8.86 15.93
N PHE A 42 20.77 -7.80 15.32
CA PHE A 42 20.77 -7.64 13.85
C PHE A 42 22.14 -7.19 13.31
N PRO A 43 22.64 -7.75 12.20
CA PRO A 43 23.84 -7.26 11.51
C PRO A 43 23.65 -5.82 11.00
N THR A 44 24.69 -4.99 11.09
CA THR A 44 24.61 -3.56 10.71
C THR A 44 24.77 -3.30 9.20
N ASP A 45 25.13 -4.34 8.44
CA ASP A 45 25.32 -4.32 6.99
C ASP A 45 24.18 -5.03 6.24
N GLU A 46 23.14 -5.45 6.95
CA GLU A 46 21.99 -6.16 6.39
C GLU A 46 20.67 -5.49 6.81
N MET A 47 19.64 -5.68 5.98
CA MET A 47 18.28 -5.26 6.26
C MET A 47 17.42 -6.51 6.46
N LEU A 48 16.67 -6.58 7.55
CA LEU A 48 15.71 -7.67 7.76
C LEU A 48 14.39 -7.28 7.10
N LEU A 49 13.98 -8.06 6.12
CA LEU A 49 12.74 -7.86 5.38
C LEU A 49 11.71 -8.94 5.72
N MET A 50 10.53 -8.51 6.17
CA MET A 50 9.35 -9.35 6.37
C MET A 50 9.60 -10.59 7.26
N ASP A 51 10.09 -10.39 8.49
CA ASP A 51 10.25 -11.49 9.44
C ASP A 51 8.92 -11.89 10.08
N PHE A 52 8.33 -12.97 9.56
CA PHE A 52 7.06 -13.55 10.02
C PHE A 52 7.17 -14.44 11.26
N ARG A 53 8.37 -14.68 11.81
CA ARG A 53 8.50 -15.52 13.00
C ARG A 53 7.70 -14.93 14.16
N ASP A 54 7.00 -15.78 14.90
CA ASP A 54 6.06 -15.35 15.94
C ASP A 54 6.36 -16.00 17.30
N ASP A 55 7.62 -16.36 17.55
CA ASP A 55 8.08 -16.98 18.80
C ASP A 55 7.71 -16.17 20.06
N HIS A 56 7.65 -14.84 19.93
CA HIS A 56 7.21 -13.90 20.96
C HIS A 56 5.70 -13.99 21.29
N MET A 57 4.90 -14.72 20.51
CA MET A 57 3.44 -14.90 20.69
C MET A 57 3.07 -16.31 21.15
N ARG A 58 4.02 -17.07 21.71
CA ARG A 58 3.80 -18.45 22.15
C ARG A 58 3.57 -18.59 23.66
N GLY A 59 3.32 -17.49 24.38
CA GLY A 59 3.21 -17.47 25.84
C GLY A 59 1.91 -18.05 26.40
N SER A 60 0.80 -18.00 25.65
CA SER A 60 -0.48 -18.63 26.01
C SER A 60 -1.22 -19.17 24.77
N PRO A 61 -2.20 -20.06 24.95
CA PRO A 61 -3.08 -20.49 23.86
C PRO A 61 -3.82 -19.34 23.17
N GLU A 62 -4.19 -18.29 23.90
CA GLU A 62 -4.85 -17.11 23.32
C GLU A 62 -3.90 -16.33 22.41
N GLU A 63 -2.65 -16.16 22.82
CA GLU A 63 -1.64 -15.46 22.02
C GLU A 63 -1.31 -16.22 20.74
N VAL A 64 -1.23 -17.55 20.82
CA VAL A 64 -1.05 -18.43 19.67
C VAL A 64 -2.21 -18.27 18.69
N ALA A 65 -3.44 -18.25 19.19
CA ALA A 65 -4.63 -18.06 18.37
C ALA A 65 -4.66 -16.65 17.74
N ALA A 66 -4.30 -15.61 18.50
CA ALA A 66 -4.26 -14.23 18.02
C ALA A 66 -3.21 -14.02 16.91
N SER A 67 -2.00 -14.59 17.09
CA SER A 67 -0.94 -14.57 16.07
C SER A 67 -1.38 -15.27 14.79
N ALA A 68 -2.01 -16.44 14.91
CA ALA A 68 -2.50 -17.20 13.76
C ALA A 68 -3.66 -16.49 13.03
N ALA A 69 -4.55 -15.83 13.77
CA ALA A 69 -5.71 -15.13 13.20
C ALA A 69 -5.31 -13.83 12.49
N ALA A 70 -4.33 -13.10 13.03
CA ALA A 70 -3.86 -11.84 12.49
C ALA A 70 -2.33 -11.78 12.54
N PRO A 71 -1.63 -12.36 11.54
CA PRO A 71 -0.18 -12.39 11.54
C PRO A 71 0.42 -11.01 11.27
N THR A 72 1.58 -10.75 11.86
CA THR A 72 2.39 -9.57 11.63
C THR A 72 3.82 -9.97 11.28
N PHE A 73 4.57 -9.05 10.68
CA PHE A 73 5.99 -9.24 10.39
C PHE A 73 6.80 -8.02 10.79
N LEU A 74 8.10 -8.23 11.04
CA LEU A 74 9.04 -7.19 11.41
C LEU A 74 9.91 -6.76 10.23
N TYR A 75 10.10 -5.44 10.08
CA TYR A 75 11.21 -4.83 9.35
C TYR A 75 12.27 -4.29 10.30
N VAL A 76 13.54 -4.42 9.91
CA VAL A 76 14.67 -3.87 10.66
C VAL A 76 15.70 -3.25 9.73
N PHE A 77 16.05 -2.00 10.03
CA PHE A 77 17.13 -1.27 9.36
C PHE A 77 18.11 -0.72 10.41
N PRO A 78 19.15 -1.50 10.78
CA PRO A 78 20.17 -1.02 11.69
C PRO A 78 21.05 0.02 10.99
N THR A 79 21.25 1.16 11.65
CA THR A 79 22.19 2.20 11.16
C THR A 79 23.53 2.12 11.87
N ASP A 80 23.54 1.66 13.12
CA ASP A 80 24.74 1.26 13.85
C ASP A 80 24.39 0.16 14.88
N ARG A 81 25.27 -0.11 15.86
CA ARG A 81 25.05 -1.17 16.88
C ARG A 81 23.95 -0.87 17.91
N ARG A 82 23.50 0.38 17.97
CA ARG A 82 22.57 0.90 18.97
C ARG A 82 21.46 1.71 18.33
N ARG A 83 21.62 2.27 17.14
CA ARG A 83 20.56 2.97 16.42
C ARG A 83 19.97 2.07 15.33
N VAL A 84 18.66 1.90 15.38
CA VAL A 84 17.95 0.97 14.51
C VAL A 84 16.53 1.46 14.26
N PHE A 85 16.06 1.30 13.03
CA PHE A 85 14.64 1.39 12.71
C PHE A 85 14.01 0.00 12.81
N LEU A 86 12.86 -0.07 13.49
CA LEU A 86 12.11 -1.29 13.75
C LEU A 86 10.64 -1.03 13.43
N GLU A 87 10.01 -1.86 12.61
CA GLU A 87 8.60 -1.67 12.24
C GLU A 87 7.83 -2.99 12.24
N GLU A 88 6.79 -3.07 13.06
CA GLU A 88 5.84 -4.18 13.06
C GLU A 88 4.69 -3.85 12.12
N THR A 89 4.42 -4.76 11.18
CA THR A 89 3.45 -4.55 10.10
C THR A 89 2.43 -5.68 10.05
N SER A 90 1.15 -5.35 9.92
CA SER A 90 0.08 -6.33 9.72
C SER A 90 0.04 -6.86 8.29
N ILE A 91 -0.45 -8.09 8.09
CA ILE A 91 -0.88 -8.51 6.75
C ILE A 91 -2.12 -7.70 6.33
N ILE A 92 -2.38 -7.64 5.02
CA ILE A 92 -3.59 -7.05 4.45
C ILE A 92 -4.87 -7.67 5.05
N ALA A 93 -5.79 -6.82 5.50
CA ALA A 93 -7.12 -7.21 5.96
C ALA A 93 -8.18 -6.19 5.53
N PRO A 94 -9.49 -6.53 5.52
CA PRO A 94 -10.55 -5.56 5.20
C PRO A 94 -10.57 -4.34 6.13
N GLU A 95 -10.16 -4.52 7.38
CA GLU A 95 -10.00 -3.47 8.37
C GLU A 95 -8.53 -3.41 8.79
N ALA A 96 -8.02 -2.20 9.03
CA ALA A 96 -6.65 -1.99 9.46
C ALA A 96 -6.46 -2.46 10.92
N MET A 97 -5.37 -3.17 11.19
CA MET A 97 -4.99 -3.47 12.58
C MET A 97 -4.75 -2.15 13.33
N PRO A 98 -5.27 -1.99 14.57
CA PRO A 98 -5.02 -0.79 15.35
C PRO A 98 -3.53 -0.59 15.64
N PHE A 99 -3.04 0.65 15.52
CA PHE A 99 -1.63 0.97 15.81
C PHE A 99 -1.21 0.62 17.23
N GLY A 100 -2.13 0.67 18.21
CA GLY A 100 -1.85 0.24 19.58
C GLY A 100 -1.50 -1.24 19.68
N GLU A 101 -2.17 -2.10 18.91
CA GLU A 101 -1.89 -3.54 18.86
C GLU A 101 -0.54 -3.81 18.19
N LEU A 102 -0.23 -3.11 17.09
CA LEU A 102 1.07 -3.21 16.43
C LEU A 102 2.21 -2.76 17.34
N ARG A 103 2.00 -1.67 18.10
CA ARG A 103 2.95 -1.20 19.12
C ARG A 103 3.18 -2.26 20.20
N GLU A 104 2.13 -2.83 20.76
CA GLU A 104 2.24 -3.88 21.76
C GLU A 104 3.01 -5.10 21.25
N ARG A 105 2.69 -5.55 20.02
CA ARG A 105 3.40 -6.65 19.36
C ARG A 105 4.87 -6.34 19.11
N LEU A 106 5.18 -5.12 18.63
CA LEU A 106 6.56 -4.67 18.44
C LEU A 106 7.34 -4.77 19.75
N TYR A 107 6.89 -4.10 20.81
CA TYR A 107 7.61 -4.10 22.09
C TYR A 107 7.71 -5.50 22.70
N LYS A 108 6.70 -6.34 22.53
CA LYS A 108 6.75 -7.74 22.97
C LYS A 108 7.79 -8.55 22.20
N ARG A 109 7.89 -8.34 20.88
CA ARG A 109 8.94 -8.94 20.05
C ARG A 109 10.32 -8.46 20.45
N LEU A 110 10.51 -7.15 20.68
CA LEU A 110 11.78 -6.60 21.13
C LEU A 110 12.22 -7.19 22.48
N ALA A 111 11.29 -7.31 23.44
CA ALA A 111 11.55 -7.96 24.71
C ALA A 111 11.97 -9.43 24.54
N HIS A 112 11.31 -10.19 23.65
CA HIS A 112 11.68 -11.56 23.33
C HIS A 112 13.09 -11.67 22.70
N LEU A 113 13.48 -10.68 21.89
CA LEU A 113 14.81 -10.60 21.28
C LEU A 113 15.89 -10.04 22.22
N GLY A 114 15.52 -9.65 23.45
CA GLY A 114 16.43 -9.03 24.41
C GLY A 114 16.88 -7.63 24.01
N VAL A 115 16.07 -6.90 23.24
CA VAL A 115 16.35 -5.53 22.78
C VAL A 115 15.64 -4.54 23.71
N THR A 116 16.40 -3.68 24.38
CA THR A 116 15.85 -2.64 25.25
C THR A 116 15.92 -1.28 24.57
N VAL A 117 14.76 -0.68 24.30
CA VAL A 117 14.69 0.70 23.80
C VAL A 117 15.05 1.67 24.92
N THR A 118 16.11 2.45 24.70
CA THR A 118 16.58 3.48 25.63
C THR A 118 16.06 4.87 25.26
N GLU A 119 15.83 5.12 23.97
CA GLU A 119 15.27 6.36 23.45
C GLU A 119 14.52 6.06 22.15
N VAL A 120 13.35 6.67 21.98
CA VAL A 120 12.63 6.71 20.70
C VAL A 120 12.92 8.07 20.07
N VAL A 121 13.61 8.05 18.94
CA VAL A 121 13.97 9.25 18.17
C VAL A 121 12.74 9.73 17.37
N GLU A 122 12.04 8.79 16.74
CA GLU A 122 10.84 9.06 15.93
C GLU A 122 9.87 7.87 15.97
N GLU A 123 8.58 8.16 15.86
CA GLU A 123 7.52 7.16 15.68
C GLU A 123 6.88 7.33 14.29
N GLU A 124 6.64 6.22 13.60
CA GLU A 124 6.00 6.18 12.30
C GLU A 124 4.68 5.41 12.36
N TYR A 125 3.63 6.00 11.79
CA TYR A 125 2.30 5.40 11.66
C TYR A 125 1.94 5.32 10.18
N SER A 126 1.97 4.12 9.62
CA SER A 126 1.73 3.91 8.20
C SER A 126 0.43 3.13 7.98
N LEU A 127 -0.45 3.69 7.14
CA LEU A 127 -1.65 3.02 6.67
C LEU A 127 -1.55 2.89 5.15
N ILE A 128 -1.45 1.65 4.68
CA ILE A 128 -1.21 1.31 3.29
C ILE A 128 -2.48 0.63 2.75
N PRO A 129 -3.31 1.35 1.99
CA PRO A 129 -4.41 0.72 1.27
C PRO A 129 -3.84 -0.09 0.09
N LEU A 130 -4.08 -1.40 0.12
CA LEU A 130 -3.62 -2.36 -0.85
C LEU A 130 -4.77 -2.77 -1.77
N GLY A 131 -4.55 -2.61 -3.07
CA GLY A 131 -5.60 -2.72 -4.08
C GLY A 131 -6.44 -1.45 -4.20
N GLY A 132 -7.68 -1.59 -4.67
CA GLY A 132 -8.60 -0.49 -4.87
C GLY A 132 -9.02 -0.29 -6.33
N SER A 133 -9.84 0.73 -6.54
CA SER A 133 -10.48 0.97 -7.83
C SER A 133 -9.52 1.46 -8.89
N VAL A 134 -9.51 0.79 -10.04
CA VAL A 134 -8.74 1.18 -11.22
C VAL A 134 -9.21 2.57 -11.72
N PRO A 135 -8.29 3.46 -12.12
CA PRO A 135 -8.64 4.72 -12.78
C PRO A 135 -9.55 4.52 -13.99
N LEU A 136 -10.57 5.36 -14.13
CA LEU A 136 -11.41 5.38 -15.33
C LEU A 136 -10.58 5.81 -16.55
N LEU A 137 -10.73 5.10 -17.66
CA LEU A 137 -10.11 5.50 -18.92
C LEU A 137 -10.92 6.64 -19.58
N GLY A 138 -10.25 7.47 -20.40
CA GLY A 138 -10.90 8.54 -21.16
C GLY A 138 -11.11 9.87 -20.40
N GLN A 139 -10.61 9.98 -19.17
CA GLN A 139 -10.55 11.24 -18.44
C GLN A 139 -9.27 12.04 -18.79
N ARG A 140 -9.25 13.35 -18.52
CA ARG A 140 -8.08 14.23 -18.77
C ARG A 140 -7.01 14.17 -17.67
N VAL A 141 -7.20 13.29 -16.70
CA VAL A 141 -6.29 13.06 -15.56
C VAL A 141 -5.69 11.67 -15.72
N VAL A 142 -4.37 11.59 -15.73
CA VAL A 142 -3.63 10.33 -15.76
C VAL A 142 -3.10 10.07 -14.37
N GLY A 143 -3.58 9.02 -13.71
CA GLY A 143 -2.98 8.56 -12.44
C GLY A 143 -1.55 8.06 -12.66
N PHE A 144 -0.68 8.25 -11.69
CA PHE A 144 0.66 7.67 -11.66
C PHE A 144 1.08 7.29 -10.22
N GLY A 145 1.89 6.25 -10.08
CA GLY A 145 2.23 5.71 -8.77
C GLY A 145 1.02 5.10 -8.04
N GLY A 146 0.85 5.42 -6.76
CA GLY A 146 -0.29 4.94 -5.96
C GLY A 146 -1.65 5.35 -6.53
N ALA A 147 -1.73 6.51 -7.19
CA ALA A 147 -2.95 6.99 -7.85
C ALA A 147 -3.32 6.21 -9.12
N ALA A 148 -2.40 5.38 -9.62
CA ALA A 148 -2.64 4.42 -10.70
C ALA A 148 -2.69 2.97 -10.21
N CYS A 149 -2.88 2.75 -8.90
CA CYS A 149 -2.85 1.41 -8.29
C CYS A 149 -1.56 0.65 -8.64
N LEU A 150 -0.41 1.34 -8.73
CA LEU A 150 0.85 0.68 -9.05
C LEU A 150 1.46 -0.10 -7.88
N VAL A 151 0.88 0.04 -6.69
CA VAL A 151 1.25 -0.67 -5.46
C VAL A 151 1.06 -2.17 -5.63
N HIS A 152 2.11 -2.93 -5.37
CA HIS A 152 2.03 -4.38 -5.40
C HIS A 152 1.10 -4.86 -4.27
N PRO A 153 0.00 -5.57 -4.59
CA PRO A 153 -1.07 -5.84 -3.63
C PRO A 153 -0.66 -6.76 -2.48
N ALA A 154 0.42 -7.54 -2.65
CA ALA A 154 0.90 -8.44 -1.59
C ALA A 154 2.03 -7.84 -0.73
N THR A 155 2.72 -6.80 -1.20
CA THR A 155 3.95 -6.32 -0.53
C THR A 155 3.96 -4.83 -0.24
N GLY A 156 3.03 -4.04 -0.77
CA GLY A 156 3.02 -2.58 -0.61
C GLY A 156 4.09 -1.83 -1.42
N TYR A 157 5.05 -2.53 -2.06
CA TYR A 157 6.11 -1.88 -2.81
C TYR A 157 5.64 -1.30 -4.15
N MET A 158 6.09 -0.08 -4.46
CA MET A 158 5.82 0.59 -5.74
C MET A 158 6.96 1.43 -6.31
N VAL A 159 8.03 1.72 -5.55
CA VAL A 159 9.07 2.68 -5.95
C VAL A 159 9.78 2.24 -7.24
N ALA A 160 10.35 1.02 -7.25
CA ALA A 160 11.06 0.49 -8.40
C ALA A 160 10.18 0.46 -9.66
N ARG A 161 8.92 0.00 -9.50
CA ARG A 161 7.95 -0.05 -10.59
C ARG A 161 7.62 1.35 -11.12
N THR A 162 7.38 2.31 -10.23
CA THR A 162 7.08 3.70 -10.59
C THR A 162 8.24 4.33 -11.35
N LEU A 163 9.48 4.17 -10.87
CA LEU A 163 10.66 4.68 -11.56
C LEU A 163 10.84 4.04 -12.95
N SER A 164 10.65 2.73 -13.06
CA SER A 164 10.77 2.01 -14.35
C SER A 164 9.75 2.46 -15.40
N LEU A 165 8.58 2.94 -14.97
CA LEU A 165 7.49 3.34 -15.87
C LEU A 165 7.49 4.84 -16.19
N ALA A 166 8.22 5.65 -15.41
CA ALA A 166 8.16 7.11 -15.51
C ALA A 166 8.56 7.63 -16.89
N GLU A 167 9.66 7.11 -17.45
CA GLU A 167 10.18 7.56 -18.74
C GLU A 167 9.26 7.15 -19.90
N SER A 168 8.79 5.90 -19.86
CA SER A 168 7.84 5.39 -20.86
C SER A 168 6.54 6.21 -20.88
N LEU A 169 5.96 6.50 -19.71
CA LEU A 169 4.75 7.31 -19.60
C LEU A 169 4.98 8.75 -20.10
N ALA A 170 6.10 9.37 -19.73
CA ALA A 170 6.45 10.71 -20.20
C ALA A 170 6.58 10.76 -21.73
N GLY A 171 7.19 9.73 -22.32
CA GLY A 171 7.32 9.58 -23.77
C GLY A 171 5.98 9.53 -24.49
N GLU A 172 5.06 8.69 -24.01
CA GLU A 172 3.69 8.55 -24.56
C GLU A 172 2.88 9.84 -24.43
N ILE A 173 2.93 10.51 -23.27
CA ILE A 173 2.28 11.81 -23.07
C ILE A 173 2.81 12.83 -24.07
N ALA A 174 4.13 12.91 -24.24
CA ALA A 174 4.75 13.85 -25.16
C ALA A 174 4.37 13.55 -26.61
N ALA A 175 4.29 12.29 -27.01
CA ALA A 175 3.84 11.88 -28.34
C ALA A 175 2.37 12.26 -28.58
N ALA A 176 1.47 11.94 -27.64
CA ALA A 176 0.05 12.27 -27.71
C ALA A 176 -0.21 13.79 -27.76
N LEU A 177 0.56 14.59 -27.03
CA LEU A 177 0.45 16.05 -27.06
C LEU A 177 0.90 16.66 -28.40
N ARG A 178 1.84 16.01 -29.10
CA ARG A 178 2.32 16.43 -30.44
C ARG A 178 1.41 15.98 -31.57
N ALA A 179 0.63 14.92 -31.37
CA ALA A 179 -0.36 14.50 -32.36
C ALA A 179 -1.41 15.61 -32.58
N PRO A 180 -1.85 15.86 -33.83
CA PRO A 180 -2.95 16.77 -34.11
C PRO A 180 -4.18 16.30 -33.33
N ALA A 181 -4.93 17.23 -32.73
CA ALA A 181 -6.19 16.87 -32.09
C ALA A 181 -7.10 16.21 -33.14
N ALA A 182 -7.39 14.92 -32.99
CA ALA A 182 -8.51 14.33 -33.69
C ALA A 182 -9.73 15.18 -33.32
N GLY A 183 -10.37 15.79 -34.32
CA GLY A 183 -11.44 16.77 -34.13
C GLY A 183 -12.48 16.28 -33.13
N GLY A 184 -12.93 17.19 -32.26
CA GLY A 184 -13.90 16.90 -31.21
C GLY A 184 -15.21 16.36 -31.80
N GLY A 185 -15.35 15.05 -31.83
CA GLY A 185 -16.62 14.34 -31.84
C GLY A 185 -16.74 13.65 -30.48
N GLY A 186 -17.62 14.16 -29.62
CA GLY A 186 -18.01 13.41 -28.42
C GLY A 186 -18.59 12.05 -28.83
N PRO A 187 -18.49 11.01 -27.97
CA PRO A 187 -19.13 9.75 -28.28
C PRO A 187 -20.65 9.96 -28.22
N ASP A 188 -21.29 10.06 -29.39
CA ASP A 188 -22.72 9.83 -29.53
C ASP A 188 -22.97 8.34 -29.26
N ARG A 189 -23.13 7.99 -27.98
CA ARG A 189 -23.66 6.71 -27.57
C ARG A 189 -25.18 6.88 -27.50
N GLY A 190 -25.84 6.62 -28.64
CA GLY A 190 -27.28 6.36 -28.67
C GLY A 190 -27.67 5.31 -27.62
N PRO A 191 -28.92 5.35 -27.10
CA PRO A 191 -29.32 4.52 -25.98
C PRO A 191 -29.13 3.04 -26.29
N ALA A 192 -28.45 2.34 -25.38
CA ALA A 192 -28.24 0.89 -25.45
C ALA A 192 -29.59 0.19 -25.59
N SER A 193 -29.73 -0.65 -26.61
CA SER A 193 -30.91 -1.47 -26.82
C SER A 193 -31.12 -2.39 -25.60
N PRO A 194 -32.36 -2.53 -25.09
CA PRO A 194 -32.62 -3.40 -23.96
C PRO A 194 -32.41 -4.87 -24.34
N PRO A 195 -32.02 -5.73 -23.39
CA PRO A 195 -31.83 -7.16 -23.64
C PRO A 195 -33.18 -7.84 -23.98
N PRO A 196 -33.16 -8.92 -24.78
CA PRO A 196 -34.37 -9.62 -25.19
C PRO A 196 -35.09 -10.22 -23.97
N SER A 197 -36.40 -9.99 -23.90
CA SER A 197 -37.29 -10.57 -22.89
C SER A 197 -37.37 -12.09 -23.06
N SER A 198 -36.92 -12.85 -22.06
CA SER A 198 -37.20 -14.27 -21.95
C SER A 198 -38.66 -14.49 -21.55
N SER A 199 -39.52 -14.78 -22.52
CA SER A 199 -40.85 -15.32 -22.27
C SER A 199 -40.72 -16.78 -21.81
N GLY A 200 -40.69 -16.99 -20.50
CA GLY A 200 -40.93 -18.30 -19.91
C GLY A 200 -42.42 -18.58 -19.89
N SER A 201 -42.89 -19.43 -20.81
CA SER A 201 -44.22 -20.02 -20.75
C SER A 201 -44.23 -21.15 -19.73
N SER A 202 -45.05 -21.01 -18.71
CA SER A 202 -45.44 -22.07 -17.79
C SER A 202 -46.21 -23.16 -18.52
N SER A 203 -45.84 -24.43 -18.34
CA SER A 203 -46.69 -25.61 -18.21
C SER A 203 -45.85 -26.80 -17.77
#